data_AF-A0A438J4E4-F1
#
_entry.id   AF-A0A438J4E4-F1
#
_cell.length_a   1.000
_cell.length_b   1.000
_cell.length_c   1.000
_cell.angle_alpha   90.00
_cell.angle_beta   90.00
_cell.angle_gamma   90.00
#
_symmetry.space_group_name_H-M   'P 1'
#
loop_
_entity.id
_entity.type
_entity.pdbx_description
1 polymer ?
#
loop_
_entity_poly.entity_id
_entity_poly.type
_entity_poly.pdbx_seq_one_letter_code
_entity_poly.pdbx_strand_id
1 'polypeptide(L)'
;MASSSHRLFHCCFQDWINQQHQDLQELLQVLDTDSPDSDHLRHLIQKSLQHFQDYSATRAELSKLDAPSFFCPSWITSFENSFLWLGGLPPSLAIRLLYSISGSELQAQLPDFLKGCTRGNLADISATQLISINALHGWIVREEDRLSSRMASMQEDTADEPLAIIAKKLRTVGEYSRTVNSAIETHSQALARVLEEADKLRLSTFKGLQEILTPLQGAHFLVASKKLHLSMHEWAKSAKEEKRNLSIIRYHIEIGEGKRKYSGRKVCGGYACLVRPPPRPPPATQAGTQGHRAGPRPSPPRPRPQGADPLLPVLPSHVLHRPPRRRFAVRRPLVLLPGALPPVGRRVAPHHRLPPHLHPLQHPLRDPHRRHPPRAHNGDLGDLSPAQLQRVSELQCQTVGEENEITAELSECFNSVSGLVGAVFDPVENVERLRNVVERAENLRFRTICSVVEILNPQQAVEFLVAVMELQFWVRGMGLCHDRGRENLRGFRGL
;
A
#
# COMPACT_ATOMS: atom_id res chain seq x y z
N MET A 1 26.31 -2.24 8.54
CA MET A 1 26.17 -0.80 8.88
C MET A 1 25.68 -0.07 7.64
N ALA A 2 24.49 0.52 7.67
CA ALA A 2 23.81 1.14 6.53
C ALA A 2 24.70 2.02 5.61
N SER A 3 24.47 1.92 4.29
CA SER A 3 25.00 2.80 3.23
C SER A 3 24.79 4.29 3.54
N SER A 4 25.64 5.18 2.99
CA SER A 4 25.49 6.64 3.14
C SER A 4 24.11 7.12 2.68
N SER A 5 23.61 6.64 1.54
CA SER A 5 22.27 7.00 1.03
C SER A 5 21.15 6.45 1.90
N HIS A 6 21.27 5.21 2.41
CA HIS A 6 20.29 4.63 3.34
C HIS A 6 20.18 5.43 4.64
N ARG A 7 21.32 5.88 5.19
CA ARG A 7 21.33 6.79 6.35
C ARG A 7 20.65 8.11 6.02
N LEU A 8 20.90 8.70 4.85
CA LEU A 8 20.24 9.94 4.42
C LEU A 8 18.72 9.76 4.33
N PHE A 9 18.24 8.65 3.76
CA PHE A 9 16.80 8.36 3.68
C PHE A 9 16.17 8.21 5.07
N HIS A 10 16.84 7.48 5.97
CA HIS A 10 16.40 7.29 7.35
C HIS A 10 16.38 8.63 8.11
N CYS A 11 17.44 9.42 8.05
CA CYS A 11 17.48 10.74 8.71
C CYS A 11 16.37 11.66 8.17
N CYS A 12 16.21 11.75 6.85
CA CYS A 12 15.15 12.55 6.23
C CYS A 12 13.76 12.15 6.72
N PHE A 13 13.49 10.83 6.85
CA PHE A 13 12.23 10.35 7.41
C PHE A 13 12.08 10.66 8.91
N GLN A 14 13.13 10.54 9.70
CA GLN A 14 13.10 10.89 11.13
C GLN A 14 12.84 12.38 11.35
N ASP A 15 13.52 13.25 10.59
CA ASP A 15 13.31 14.69 10.63
C ASP A 15 11.86 15.03 10.28
N TRP A 16 11.29 14.36 9.28
CA TRP A 16 9.88 14.48 8.93
C TRP A 16 8.95 14.09 10.08
N ILE A 17 9.17 12.94 10.73
CA ILE A 17 8.35 12.50 11.87
C ILE A 17 8.43 13.50 13.03
N ASN A 18 9.63 14.01 13.33
CA ASN A 18 9.82 15.03 14.36
C ASN A 18 9.08 16.33 14.00
N GLN A 19 9.15 16.76 12.75
CA GLN A 19 8.41 17.93 12.27
C GLN A 19 6.90 17.73 12.38
N GLN A 20 6.38 16.54 12.07
CA GLN A 20 4.96 16.23 12.24
C GLN A 20 4.52 16.29 13.70
N HIS A 21 5.38 15.89 14.64
CA HIS A 21 5.11 16.02 16.07
C HIS A 21 5.05 17.48 16.50
N GLN A 22 6.02 18.31 16.09
CA GLN A 22 6.06 19.74 16.41
C GLN A 22 4.83 20.47 15.88
N ASP A 23 4.51 20.29 14.60
CA ASP A 23 3.34 20.90 13.98
C ASP A 23 2.03 20.49 14.68
N LEU A 24 1.93 19.23 15.12
CA LEU A 24 0.76 18.74 15.86
C LEU A 24 0.61 19.45 17.21
N GLN A 25 1.70 19.66 17.94
CA GLN A 25 1.65 20.37 19.23
C GLN A 25 1.22 21.82 19.05
N GLU A 26 1.76 22.52 18.05
CA GLU A 26 1.37 23.91 17.74
C GLU A 26 -0.11 24.02 17.38
N LEU A 27 -0.62 23.11 16.54
CA LEU A 27 -2.04 23.08 16.17
C LEU A 27 -2.94 22.82 17.38
N LEU A 28 -2.57 21.89 18.26
CA LEU A 28 -3.35 21.58 19.47
C LEU A 28 -3.40 22.79 20.42
N GLN A 29 -2.27 23.46 20.64
CA GLN A 29 -2.21 24.65 21.50
C GLN A 29 -3.15 25.76 21.05
N VAL A 30 -3.26 26.00 19.74
CA VAL A 30 -4.19 27.00 19.21
C VAL A 30 -5.64 26.54 19.34
N LEU A 31 -5.93 25.26 19.06
CA LEU A 31 -7.30 24.73 19.16
C LEU A 31 -7.82 24.60 20.60
N ASP A 32 -6.94 24.58 21.60
CA ASP A 32 -7.33 24.58 23.02
C ASP A 32 -7.75 25.97 23.54
N THR A 33 -7.59 27.04 22.74
CA THR A 33 -8.09 28.38 23.10
C THR A 33 -9.58 28.55 22.78
N ASP A 34 -10.31 29.29 23.63
CA ASP A 34 -11.77 29.48 23.52
C ASP A 34 -12.22 30.15 22.21
N SER A 35 -11.36 30.97 21.58
CA SER A 35 -11.59 31.57 20.27
C SER A 35 -10.30 31.59 19.45
N PRO A 36 -10.00 30.53 18.69
CA PRO A 36 -8.77 30.47 17.91
C PRO A 36 -8.80 31.52 16.80
N ASP A 37 -7.73 32.31 16.72
CA ASP A 37 -7.57 33.33 15.69
C ASP A 37 -7.50 32.69 14.30
N SER A 38 -8.39 33.13 13.40
CA SER A 38 -8.48 32.60 12.05
C SER A 38 -7.21 32.86 11.24
N ASP A 39 -6.50 33.97 11.47
CA ASP A 39 -5.27 34.27 10.72
C ASP A 39 -4.09 33.44 11.23
N HIS A 40 -4.00 33.23 12.54
CA HIS A 40 -3.08 32.25 13.13
C HIS A 40 -3.34 30.83 12.60
N LEU A 41 -4.59 30.38 12.53
CA LEU A 41 -4.94 29.06 11.96
C LEU A 41 -4.49 28.93 10.50
N ARG A 42 -4.74 29.96 9.67
CA ARG A 42 -4.26 29.99 8.26
C ARG A 42 -2.75 29.91 8.19
N HIS A 43 -2.05 30.63 9.06
CA HIS A 43 -0.59 30.58 9.12
C HIS A 43 -0.08 29.17 9.44
N LEU A 44 -0.64 28.48 10.44
CA LEU A 44 -0.25 27.11 10.79
C LEU A 44 -0.58 26.10 9.68
N ILE A 45 -1.72 26.25 9.01
CA ILE A 45 -2.09 25.42 7.84
C ILE A 45 -1.04 25.60 6.74
N GLN A 46 -0.69 26.84 6.41
CA GLN A 46 0.29 27.16 5.37
C GLN A 46 1.69 26.65 5.76
N LYS A 47 2.07 26.76 7.03
CA LYS A 47 3.33 26.21 7.57
C LYS A 47 3.38 24.69 7.40
N SER A 48 2.34 23.97 7.80
CA SER A 48 2.27 22.51 7.62
C SER A 48 2.30 22.10 6.14
N LEU A 49 1.69 22.90 5.25
CA LEU A 49 1.76 22.71 3.80
C LEU A 49 3.20 22.85 3.28
N GLN A 50 3.89 23.88 3.73
CA GLN A 50 5.28 24.14 3.35
C GLN A 50 6.18 22.98 3.78
N HIS A 51 6.05 22.51 5.03
CA HIS A 51 6.83 21.37 5.52
C HIS A 51 6.59 20.10 4.71
N PHE A 52 5.34 19.81 4.30
CA PHE A 52 5.05 18.66 3.43
C PHE A 52 5.70 18.82 2.05
N GLN A 53 5.67 20.03 1.49
CA GLN A 53 6.29 20.34 0.20
C GLN A 53 7.81 20.17 0.27
N ASP A 54 8.46 20.67 1.32
CA ASP A 54 9.91 20.55 1.52
C ASP A 54 10.35 19.09 1.70
N TYR A 55 9.58 18.31 2.47
CA TYR A 55 9.80 16.88 2.62
C TYR A 55 9.66 16.13 1.29
N SER A 56 8.60 16.42 0.53
CA SER A 56 8.36 15.79 -0.77
C SER A 56 9.41 16.14 -1.80
N ALA A 57 9.89 17.39 -1.82
CA ALA A 57 10.98 17.82 -2.69
C ALA A 57 12.29 17.11 -2.34
N THR A 58 12.63 17.02 -1.05
CA THR A 58 13.81 16.29 -0.59
C THR A 58 13.72 14.81 -0.96
N ARG A 59 12.55 14.20 -0.75
CA ARG A 59 12.29 12.80 -1.13
C ARG A 59 12.42 12.58 -2.63
N ALA A 60 11.96 13.50 -3.47
CA ALA A 60 12.12 13.43 -4.93
C ALA A 60 13.60 13.42 -5.34
N GLU A 61 14.44 14.28 -4.76
CA GLU A 61 15.89 14.26 -5.03
C GLU A 61 16.56 12.97 -4.56
N LEU A 62 16.21 12.51 -3.35
CA LEU A 62 16.73 11.25 -2.79
C LEU A 62 16.31 10.03 -3.63
N SER A 63 15.11 10.05 -4.21
CA SER A 63 14.62 8.95 -5.06
C SER A 63 15.41 8.77 -6.35
N LYS A 64 16.07 9.82 -6.85
CA LYS A 64 16.98 9.72 -8.01
C LYS A 64 18.23 8.89 -7.70
N LEU A 65 18.59 8.76 -6.43
CA LEU A 65 19.72 7.94 -5.99
C LEU A 65 19.34 6.46 -5.86
N ASP A 66 18.14 6.18 -5.35
CA ASP A 66 17.66 4.81 -5.12
C ASP A 66 16.13 4.77 -4.90
N ALA A 67 15.37 4.80 -5.99
CA ALA A 67 13.92 4.80 -5.95
C ALA A 67 13.31 3.54 -5.31
N PRO A 68 13.79 2.30 -5.58
CA PRO A 68 13.22 1.08 -5.01
C PRO A 68 13.12 1.10 -3.48
N SER A 69 14.07 1.74 -2.80
CA SER A 69 14.07 1.87 -1.34
C SER A 69 12.86 2.62 -0.78
N PHE A 70 12.20 3.47 -1.56
CA PHE A 70 11.00 4.18 -1.11
C PHE A 70 9.72 3.33 -1.26
N PHE A 71 9.75 2.25 -2.04
CA PHE A 71 8.61 1.34 -2.21
C PHE A 71 8.64 0.19 -1.21
N CYS A 72 9.81 -0.14 -0.65
CA CYS A 72 9.97 -1.08 0.46
C CYS A 72 11.00 -0.54 1.48
N PRO A 73 10.68 0.57 2.16
CA PRO A 73 11.59 1.20 3.10
C PRO A 73 11.88 0.31 4.31
N SER A 74 13.17 0.07 4.55
CA SER A 74 13.65 -0.69 5.71
C SER A 74 13.72 0.14 6.99
N TRP A 75 13.50 1.46 6.90
CA TRP A 75 13.48 2.38 8.04
C TRP A 75 12.11 2.53 8.69
N ILE A 76 11.05 1.95 8.11
CA ILE A 76 9.73 1.86 8.74
C ILE A 76 9.40 0.40 9.06
N THR A 77 8.39 0.16 9.88
CA THR A 77 8.02 -1.21 10.26
C THR A 77 7.29 -1.97 9.16
N SER A 78 7.23 -3.31 9.26
CA SER A 78 6.43 -4.15 8.36
C SER A 78 4.93 -3.79 8.38
N PHE A 79 4.42 -3.32 9.51
CA PHE A 79 3.03 -2.88 9.63
C PHE A 79 2.80 -1.57 8.88
N GLU A 80 3.64 -0.55 9.06
CA GLU A 80 3.57 0.69 8.27
C GLU A 80 3.75 0.42 6.77
N ASN A 81 4.70 -0.46 6.41
CA ASN A 81 4.93 -0.89 5.03
C ASN A 81 3.68 -1.49 4.37
N SER A 82 2.83 -2.20 5.15
CA SER A 82 1.62 -2.80 4.60
C SER A 82 0.61 -1.79 4.09
N PHE A 83 0.67 -0.52 4.52
CA PHE A 83 -0.23 0.57 4.09
C PHE A 83 0.35 1.48 3.01
N LEU A 84 1.57 1.22 2.52
CA LEU A 84 2.17 2.05 1.49
C LEU A 84 1.48 1.86 0.13
N TRP A 85 1.15 2.97 -0.49
CA TRP A 85 0.74 3.11 -1.88
C TRP A 85 1.74 4.05 -2.57
N LEU A 86 2.62 3.52 -3.43
CA LEU A 86 3.62 4.34 -4.14
C LEU A 86 4.44 5.24 -3.17
N GLY A 87 5.04 4.62 -2.15
CA GLY A 87 5.96 5.28 -1.20
C GLY A 87 5.33 6.15 -0.10
N GLY A 88 4.02 6.10 0.09
CA GLY A 88 3.32 6.76 1.22
C GLY A 88 1.86 6.33 1.30
N LEU A 89 1.06 6.94 2.17
CA LEU A 89 -0.39 6.65 2.22
C LEU A 89 -1.11 7.10 0.94
N PRO A 90 -2.18 6.43 0.52
CA PRO A 90 -3.00 6.86 -0.61
C PRO A 90 -3.80 8.13 -0.27
N PRO A 91 -3.80 9.17 -1.12
CA PRO A 91 -4.53 10.42 -0.87
C PRO A 91 -6.04 10.26 -0.60
N SER A 92 -6.72 9.27 -1.16
CA SER A 92 -8.14 8.99 -0.88
C SER A 92 -8.39 8.60 0.58
N LEU A 93 -7.38 8.11 1.31
CA LEU A 93 -7.46 7.86 2.74
C LEU A 93 -7.71 9.16 3.53
N ALA A 94 -7.17 10.29 3.07
CA ALA A 94 -7.41 11.60 3.68
C ALA A 94 -8.89 11.99 3.61
N ILE A 95 -9.55 11.76 2.47
CA ILE A 95 -10.98 12.02 2.30
C ILE A 95 -11.81 11.08 3.19
N ARG A 96 -11.44 9.80 3.28
CA ARG A 96 -12.14 8.85 4.14
C ARG A 96 -11.98 9.17 5.62
N LEU A 97 -10.79 9.64 6.01
CA LEU A 97 -10.54 10.15 7.36
C LEU A 97 -11.46 11.34 7.66
N LEU A 98 -11.55 12.32 6.75
CA LEU A 98 -12.44 13.46 6.88
C LEU A 98 -13.90 13.03 7.11
N TYR A 99 -14.44 12.15 6.26
CA TYR A 99 -15.81 11.64 6.43
C TYR A 99 -16.01 10.89 7.75
N SER A 100 -15.03 10.11 8.18
CA SER A 100 -15.12 9.33 9.43
C SER A 100 -15.17 10.24 10.64
N ILE A 101 -14.32 11.28 10.68
CA ILE A 101 -14.28 12.24 11.78
C ILE A 101 -15.54 13.10 11.78
N SER A 102 -15.91 13.67 10.63
CA SER A 102 -17.12 14.48 10.51
C SER A 102 -18.37 13.71 10.93
N GLY A 103 -18.51 12.45 10.50
CA GLY A 103 -19.62 11.60 10.90
C GLY A 103 -19.65 11.31 12.40
N SER A 104 -18.48 10.98 12.98
CA SER A 104 -18.35 10.71 14.42
C SER A 104 -18.61 11.95 15.27
N GLU A 105 -18.08 13.11 14.88
CA GLU A 105 -18.28 14.38 15.59
C GLU A 105 -19.73 14.85 15.49
N LEU A 106 -20.35 14.73 14.32
CA LEU A 106 -21.76 15.03 14.11
C LEU A 106 -22.64 14.12 14.96
N GLN A 107 -22.34 12.83 15.04
CA GLN A 107 -23.08 11.89 15.89
C GLN A 107 -22.98 12.26 17.37
N ALA A 108 -21.80 12.64 17.84
CA ALA A 108 -21.59 13.06 19.23
C ALA A 108 -22.28 14.40 19.55
N GLN A 109 -22.38 15.30 18.56
CA GLN A 109 -22.95 16.65 18.69
C GLN A 109 -24.40 16.75 18.20
N LEU A 110 -25.03 15.62 17.87
CA LEU A 110 -26.37 15.57 17.27
C LEU A 110 -27.43 16.38 18.05
N PRO A 111 -27.46 16.38 19.40
CA PRO A 111 -28.43 17.19 20.16
C PRO A 111 -28.24 18.70 19.99
N ASP A 112 -26.99 19.17 19.85
CA ASP A 112 -26.66 20.59 19.66
C ASP A 112 -26.94 20.99 18.21
N PHE A 113 -26.59 20.13 17.26
CA PHE A 113 -26.87 20.32 15.84
C PHE A 113 -28.38 20.47 15.56
N LEU A 114 -29.23 19.62 16.16
CA LEU A 114 -30.69 19.71 16.02
C LEU A 114 -31.29 20.99 16.61
N LYS A 115 -30.59 21.66 17.52
CA LYS A 115 -30.96 22.99 18.06
C LYS A 115 -30.43 24.14 17.21
N GLY A 116 -29.69 23.85 16.13
CA GLY A 116 -29.06 24.85 15.28
C GLY A 116 -27.76 25.44 15.87
N CYS A 117 -27.19 24.83 16.90
CA CYS A 117 -25.90 25.25 17.45
C CYS A 117 -24.77 24.65 16.62
N THR A 118 -23.89 25.51 16.08
CA THR A 118 -22.69 25.09 15.36
C THR A 118 -21.45 25.37 16.22
N ARG A 119 -20.44 24.50 16.12
CA ARG A 119 -19.15 24.64 16.81
C ARG A 119 -18.02 25.06 15.85
N GLY A 120 -18.29 25.12 14.54
CA GLY A 120 -17.35 25.42 13.48
C GLY A 120 -16.33 24.30 13.19
N ASN A 121 -16.47 23.14 13.83
CA ASN A 121 -15.56 22.00 13.69
C ASN A 121 -15.98 21.11 12.49
N LEU A 122 -15.46 19.88 12.43
CA LEU A 122 -15.72 18.96 11.32
C LEU A 122 -17.14 18.37 11.33
N ALA A 123 -17.93 18.53 12.39
CA ALA A 123 -19.36 18.20 12.38
C ALA A 123 -20.15 19.18 11.48
N ASP A 124 -19.67 20.41 11.32
CA ASP A 124 -20.36 21.50 10.62
C ASP A 124 -19.97 21.62 9.13
N ILE A 125 -19.58 20.51 8.49
CA ILE A 125 -19.34 20.53 7.03
C ILE A 125 -20.66 20.78 6.30
N SER A 126 -20.71 21.89 5.56
CA SER A 126 -21.88 22.29 4.80
C SER A 126 -22.16 21.39 3.59
N ALA A 127 -23.39 21.43 3.08
CA ALA A 127 -23.76 20.69 1.87
C ALA A 127 -22.91 21.09 0.64
N THR A 128 -22.56 22.37 0.50
CA THR A 128 -21.69 22.85 -0.58
C THR A 128 -20.27 22.32 -0.44
N GLN A 129 -19.72 22.31 0.77
CA GLN A 129 -18.41 21.69 1.04
C GLN A 129 -18.44 20.19 0.75
N LEU A 130 -19.49 19.46 1.13
CA LEU A 130 -19.63 18.03 0.81
C LEU A 130 -19.64 17.75 -0.69
N ILE A 131 -20.34 18.58 -1.48
CA ILE A 131 -20.35 18.48 -2.95
C ILE A 131 -18.92 18.67 -3.50
N SER A 132 -18.21 19.71 -3.03
CA SER A 132 -16.83 19.98 -3.43
C SER A 132 -15.85 18.88 -3.01
N ILE A 133 -15.99 18.35 -1.79
CA ILE A 133 -15.19 17.22 -1.29
C ILE A 133 -15.43 15.98 -2.14
N ASN A 134 -16.69 15.69 -2.50
CA ASN A 134 -17.01 14.54 -3.35
C ASN A 134 -16.46 14.70 -4.78
N ALA A 135 -16.49 15.92 -5.33
CA ALA A 135 -15.87 16.22 -6.62
C ALA A 135 -14.34 16.04 -6.56
N LEU A 136 -13.69 16.56 -5.51
CA LEU A 136 -12.26 16.37 -5.25
C LEU A 136 -11.92 14.89 -5.09
N HIS A 137 -12.73 14.13 -4.34
CA HIS A 137 -12.55 12.68 -4.16
C HIS A 137 -12.62 11.93 -5.49
N GLY A 138 -13.60 12.25 -6.35
CA GLY A 138 -13.71 11.64 -7.68
C GLY A 138 -12.53 11.97 -8.60
N TRP A 139 -11.91 13.15 -8.45
CA TRP A 139 -10.65 13.48 -9.12
C TRP A 139 -9.47 12.68 -8.55
N ILE A 140 -9.32 12.63 -7.22
CA ILE A 140 -8.26 11.87 -6.53
C ILE A 140 -8.27 10.40 -6.96
N VAL A 141 -9.43 9.75 -6.91
CA VAL A 141 -9.56 8.33 -7.27
C VAL A 141 -9.09 8.08 -8.69
N ARG A 142 -9.49 8.92 -9.66
CA ARG A 142 -9.06 8.79 -11.06
C ARG A 142 -7.53 8.94 -11.22
N GLU A 143 -6.91 9.87 -10.49
CA GLU A 143 -5.46 10.05 -10.54
C GLU A 143 -4.70 8.92 -9.82
N GLU A 144 -5.23 8.42 -8.70
CA GLU A 144 -4.71 7.21 -8.05
C GLU A 144 -4.77 6.00 -8.98
N ASP A 145 -5.88 5.81 -9.69
CA ASP A 145 -6.07 4.73 -10.66
C ASP A 145 -5.12 4.87 -11.85
N ARG A 146 -4.94 6.09 -12.36
CA ARG A 146 -3.97 6.40 -13.42
C ARG A 146 -2.54 6.01 -13.02
N LEU A 147 -2.11 6.42 -11.82
CA LEU A 147 -0.76 6.12 -11.31
C LEU A 147 -0.57 4.64 -10.99
N SER A 148 -1.59 3.99 -10.42
CA SER A 148 -1.55 2.54 -10.14
C SER A 148 -1.50 1.72 -11.43
N SER A 149 -2.25 2.13 -12.46
CA SER A 149 -2.21 1.51 -13.79
C SER A 149 -0.82 1.65 -14.40
N ARG A 150 -0.21 2.83 -14.32
CA ARG A 150 1.15 3.06 -14.83
C ARG A 150 2.18 2.20 -14.10
N MET A 151 2.10 2.10 -12.78
CA MET A 151 2.98 1.22 -11.99
C MET A 151 2.82 -0.24 -12.43
N ALA A 152 1.59 -0.71 -12.66
CA ALA A 152 1.35 -2.07 -13.15
C ALA A 152 1.95 -2.30 -14.55
N SER A 153 1.71 -1.39 -15.51
CA SER A 153 2.33 -1.50 -16.84
C SER A 153 3.85 -1.49 -16.77
N MET A 154 4.46 -0.67 -15.92
CA MET A 154 5.92 -0.68 -15.73
C MET A 154 6.45 -2.02 -15.16
N GLN A 155 5.68 -2.69 -14.30
CA GLN A 155 6.02 -4.02 -13.80
C GLN A 155 5.90 -5.08 -14.91
N GLU A 156 4.89 -4.95 -15.78
CA GLU A 156 4.69 -5.83 -16.95
C GLU A 156 5.79 -5.62 -18.01
N ASP A 157 6.13 -4.37 -18.37
CA ASP A 157 7.17 -4.02 -19.34
C ASP A 157 8.56 -4.55 -18.95
N THR A 158 8.78 -4.80 -17.65
CA THR A 158 10.01 -5.44 -17.17
C THR A 158 10.17 -6.83 -17.78
N ALA A 159 9.08 -7.55 -18.07
CA ALA A 159 9.08 -8.86 -18.70
C ALA A 159 9.60 -8.86 -20.16
N ASP A 160 9.49 -7.75 -20.87
CA ASP A 160 9.73 -7.71 -22.31
C ASP A 160 11.21 -7.69 -22.69
N GLU A 161 12.01 -6.80 -22.09
CA GLU A 161 13.38 -6.54 -22.57
C GLU A 161 14.49 -7.08 -21.66
N PRO A 162 14.55 -6.79 -20.34
CA PRO A 162 15.57 -7.40 -19.48
C PRO A 162 15.29 -8.89 -19.22
N LEU A 163 14.05 -9.29 -18.96
CA LEU A 163 13.73 -10.67 -18.57
C LEU A 163 13.87 -11.68 -19.73
N ALA A 164 13.48 -11.31 -20.94
CA ALA A 164 13.74 -12.12 -22.13
C ALA A 164 15.25 -12.29 -22.41
N ILE A 165 16.07 -11.28 -22.11
CA ILE A 165 17.53 -11.36 -22.22
C ILE A 165 18.11 -12.30 -21.15
N ILE A 166 17.63 -12.23 -19.91
CA ILE A 166 18.09 -13.09 -18.81
C ILE A 166 17.76 -14.54 -19.11
N ALA A 167 16.51 -14.84 -19.45
CA ALA A 167 16.03 -16.20 -19.69
C ALA A 167 16.62 -16.87 -20.95
N LYS A 168 17.15 -16.11 -21.92
CA LYS A 168 17.66 -16.66 -23.19
C LYS A 168 19.16 -16.48 -23.43
N LYS A 169 19.79 -15.47 -22.84
CA LYS A 169 21.16 -15.06 -23.23
C LYS A 169 22.19 -15.20 -22.12
N LEU A 170 21.80 -15.18 -20.85
CA LEU A 170 22.74 -15.34 -19.74
C LEU A 170 22.94 -16.82 -19.45
N ARG A 171 24.19 -17.24 -19.27
CA ARG A 171 24.54 -18.66 -19.05
C ARG A 171 24.52 -19.03 -17.58
N THR A 172 24.65 -18.03 -16.71
CA THR A 172 24.71 -18.23 -15.25
C THR A 172 23.89 -17.17 -14.53
N VAL A 173 23.15 -17.60 -13.50
CA VAL A 173 22.41 -16.71 -12.60
C VAL A 173 23.37 -15.70 -11.96
N GLY A 174 23.07 -14.41 -12.11
CA GLY A 174 23.88 -13.31 -11.55
C GLY A 174 25.03 -12.83 -12.45
N GLU A 175 25.11 -13.31 -13.69
CA GLU A 175 26.08 -12.81 -14.67
C GLU A 175 25.89 -11.31 -14.92
N TYR A 176 27.00 -10.55 -14.89
CA TYR A 176 26.98 -9.12 -15.15
C TYR A 176 26.65 -8.85 -16.61
N SER A 177 25.57 -8.11 -16.86
CA SER A 177 25.19 -7.67 -18.20
C SER A 177 24.90 -6.18 -18.23
N ARG A 178 25.60 -5.44 -19.11
CA ARG A 178 25.42 -4.00 -19.26
C ARG A 178 24.02 -3.63 -19.72
N THR A 179 23.46 -4.37 -20.69
CA THR A 179 22.10 -4.13 -21.21
C THR A 179 21.08 -4.24 -20.10
N VAL A 180 21.25 -5.26 -19.27
CA VAL A 180 20.33 -5.56 -18.20
C VAL A 180 20.46 -4.52 -17.06
N ASN A 181 21.68 -4.13 -16.69
CA ASN A 181 21.90 -3.04 -15.73
C ASN A 181 21.32 -1.70 -16.20
N SER A 182 21.43 -1.40 -17.50
CA SER A 182 20.81 -0.20 -18.09
C SER A 182 19.28 -0.25 -18.01
N ALA A 183 18.67 -1.43 -18.16
CA ALA A 183 17.23 -1.60 -18.04
C ALA A 183 16.76 -1.42 -16.58
N ILE A 184 17.52 -1.91 -15.60
CA ILE A 184 17.24 -1.68 -14.16
C ILE A 184 17.33 -0.19 -13.84
N GLU A 185 18.38 0.49 -14.29
CA GLU A 185 18.55 1.92 -14.05
C GLU A 185 17.39 2.72 -14.66
N THR A 186 16.97 2.35 -15.88
CA THR A 186 15.78 2.92 -16.53
C THR A 186 14.51 2.68 -15.69
N HIS A 187 14.32 1.46 -15.16
CA HIS A 187 13.20 1.13 -14.29
C HIS A 187 13.24 1.92 -12.97
N SER A 188 14.42 2.05 -12.35
CA SER A 188 14.63 2.84 -11.13
C SER A 188 14.28 4.32 -11.35
N GLN A 189 14.71 4.91 -12.48
CA GLN A 189 14.34 6.28 -12.84
C GLN A 189 12.83 6.43 -13.08
N ALA A 190 12.19 5.42 -13.69
CA ALA A 190 10.74 5.42 -13.86
C ALA A 190 10.01 5.35 -12.50
N LEU A 191 10.51 4.54 -11.55
CA LEU A 191 10.00 4.49 -10.18
C LEU A 191 10.14 5.83 -9.46
N ALA A 192 11.26 6.53 -9.61
CA ALA A 192 11.46 7.88 -9.06
C ALA A 192 10.38 8.85 -9.56
N ARG A 193 10.06 8.82 -10.86
CA ARG A 193 9.01 9.67 -11.45
C ARG A 193 7.62 9.33 -10.93
N VAL A 194 7.31 8.04 -10.76
CA VAL A 194 6.03 7.60 -10.18
C VAL A 194 5.88 8.08 -8.74
N LEU A 195 6.94 7.96 -7.94
CA LEU A 195 6.96 8.47 -6.57
C LEU A 195 6.73 9.98 -6.51
N GLU A 196 7.42 10.73 -7.36
CA GLU A 196 7.28 12.20 -7.44
C GLU A 196 5.84 12.61 -7.82
N GLU A 197 5.22 11.93 -8.78
CA GLU A 197 3.82 12.18 -9.15
C GLU A 197 2.84 11.81 -8.03
N ALA A 198 3.08 10.70 -7.32
CA ALA A 198 2.27 10.31 -6.17
C ALA A 198 2.35 11.36 -5.05
N ASP A 199 3.53 11.93 -4.81
CA ASP A 199 3.74 13.00 -3.83
C ASP A 199 3.08 14.32 -4.24
N LYS A 200 3.14 14.67 -5.53
CA LYS A 200 2.39 15.79 -6.07
C LYS A 200 0.88 15.61 -5.85
N LEU A 201 0.35 14.40 -6.08
CA LEU A 201 -1.06 14.10 -5.84
C LEU A 201 -1.44 14.24 -4.36
N ARG A 202 -0.58 13.80 -3.43
CA ARG A 202 -0.79 14.01 -1.98
C ARG A 202 -0.84 15.50 -1.62
N LEU A 203 0.11 16.29 -2.15
CA LEU A 203 0.15 17.72 -1.90
C LEU A 203 -1.07 18.44 -2.50
N SER A 204 -1.46 18.12 -3.74
CA SER A 204 -2.65 18.66 -4.39
C SER A 204 -3.94 18.31 -3.66
N THR A 205 -4.05 17.07 -3.16
CA THR A 205 -5.18 16.63 -2.33
C THR A 205 -5.30 17.49 -1.08
N PHE A 206 -4.16 17.70 -0.40
CA PHE A 206 -4.13 18.51 0.80
C PHE A 206 -4.52 19.97 0.51
N LYS A 207 -3.94 20.60 -0.53
CA LYS A 207 -4.29 21.96 -0.94
C LYS A 207 -5.78 22.09 -1.28
N GLY A 208 -6.32 21.17 -2.07
CA GLY A 208 -7.75 21.16 -2.42
C GLY A 208 -8.67 21.04 -1.21
N LEU A 209 -8.29 20.27 -0.17
CA LEU A 209 -9.05 20.23 1.08
C LEU A 209 -9.00 21.56 1.83
N GLN A 210 -7.83 22.21 1.91
CA GLN A 210 -7.70 23.50 2.58
C GLN A 210 -8.42 24.65 1.84
N GLU A 211 -8.64 24.54 0.53
CA GLU A 211 -9.45 25.48 -0.25
C GLU A 211 -10.96 25.31 0.02
N ILE A 212 -11.40 24.10 0.39
CA ILE A 212 -12.82 23.79 0.65
C ILE A 212 -13.20 24.04 2.12
N LEU A 213 -12.31 23.68 3.05
CA LEU A 213 -12.56 23.75 4.49
C LEU A 213 -12.35 25.18 5.02
N THR A 214 -13.09 25.54 6.07
CA THR A 214 -12.76 26.76 6.83
C THR A 214 -11.42 26.57 7.55
N PRO A 215 -10.71 27.64 7.97
CA PRO A 215 -9.44 27.49 8.70
C PRO A 215 -9.54 26.63 9.95
N LEU A 216 -10.66 26.71 10.68
CA LEU A 216 -10.89 25.87 11.86
C LEU A 216 -11.07 24.39 11.48
N GLN A 217 -11.91 24.09 10.49
CA GLN A 217 -12.08 22.74 9.96
C GLN A 217 -10.76 22.16 9.40
N GLY A 218 -10.01 22.98 8.66
CA GLY A 218 -8.71 22.62 8.10
C GLY A 218 -7.69 22.26 9.17
N ALA A 219 -7.67 23.00 10.29
CA ALA A 219 -6.83 22.72 11.45
C ALA A 219 -7.24 21.42 12.18
N HIS A 220 -8.54 21.20 12.41
CA HIS A 220 -9.04 19.95 12.98
C HIS A 220 -8.69 18.74 12.10
N PHE A 221 -8.88 18.86 10.79
CA PHE A 221 -8.51 17.83 9.82
C PHE A 221 -7.00 17.55 9.84
N LEU A 222 -6.18 18.60 9.96
CA LEU A 222 -4.73 18.50 10.10
C LEU A 222 -4.30 17.74 11.35
N VAL A 223 -4.87 18.09 12.49
CA VAL A 223 -4.63 17.41 13.76
C VAL A 223 -4.94 15.93 13.64
N ALA A 224 -6.10 15.59 13.08
CA ALA A 224 -6.49 14.20 12.95
C ALA A 224 -5.60 13.42 11.96
N SER A 225 -5.21 14.06 10.85
CA SER A 225 -4.30 13.48 9.86
C SER A 225 -2.91 13.20 10.47
N LYS A 226 -2.35 14.16 11.21
CA LYS A 226 -1.06 14.01 11.91
C LYS A 226 -1.15 12.96 13.01
N LYS A 227 -2.22 12.96 13.81
CA LYS A 227 -2.47 11.93 14.84
C LYS A 227 -2.53 10.54 14.22
N LEU A 228 -3.24 10.36 13.11
CA LEU A 228 -3.30 9.08 12.41
C LEU A 228 -1.91 8.60 11.98
N HIS A 229 -1.16 9.44 11.27
CA HIS A 229 0.17 9.11 10.77
C HIS A 229 1.15 8.76 11.90
N LEU A 230 1.20 9.59 12.96
CA LEU A 230 2.06 9.36 14.11
C LEU A 230 1.63 8.11 14.91
N SER A 231 0.33 7.87 15.06
CA SER A 231 -0.15 6.69 15.78
C SER A 231 0.21 5.39 15.04
N MET A 232 0.09 5.39 13.70
CA MET A 232 0.53 4.25 12.88
C MET A 232 2.01 3.96 13.09
N HIS A 233 2.84 4.99 13.20
CA HIS A 233 4.27 4.88 13.46
C HIS A 233 4.58 4.36 14.88
N GLU A 234 3.83 4.80 15.90
CA GLU A 234 4.04 4.36 17.29
C GLU A 234 3.52 2.95 17.56
N TRP A 235 2.31 2.57 17.09
CA TRP A 235 1.79 1.20 17.26
C TRP A 235 2.72 0.16 16.66
N ALA A 236 3.27 0.50 15.50
CA ALA A 236 4.27 -0.28 14.81
C ALA A 236 5.52 -0.57 15.68
N LYS A 237 6.02 0.44 16.40
CA LYS A 237 7.14 0.26 17.35
C LYS A 237 6.72 -0.59 18.54
N SER A 238 5.57 -0.33 19.15
CA SER A 238 5.07 -1.07 20.31
C SER A 238 4.83 -2.54 19.99
N ALA A 239 4.21 -2.86 18.85
CA ALA A 239 3.96 -4.24 18.42
C ALA A 239 5.26 -5.02 18.12
N LYS A 240 6.28 -4.33 17.61
CA LYS A 240 7.62 -4.93 17.39
C LYS A 240 8.30 -5.26 18.72
N GLU A 241 8.23 -4.35 19.69
CA GLU A 241 8.79 -4.55 21.03
C GLU A 241 8.05 -5.66 21.78
N GLU A 242 6.73 -5.71 21.70
CA GLU A 242 5.93 -6.78 22.32
C GLU A 242 6.25 -8.16 21.73
N LYS A 243 6.34 -8.29 20.39
CA LYS A 243 6.79 -9.54 19.75
C LYS A 243 8.21 -9.91 20.15
N ARG A 244 9.12 -8.93 20.28
CA ARG A 244 10.48 -9.17 20.78
C ARG A 244 10.45 -9.69 22.21
N ASN A 245 9.67 -9.07 23.10
CA ASN A 245 9.52 -9.49 24.49
C ASN A 245 8.91 -10.89 24.60
N LEU A 246 7.89 -11.20 23.80
CA LEU A 246 7.30 -12.54 23.73
C LEU A 246 8.29 -13.58 23.20
N SER A 247 9.12 -13.24 22.20
CA SER A 247 10.18 -14.13 21.71
C SER A 247 11.26 -14.39 22.77
N ILE A 248 11.61 -13.38 23.57
CA ILE A 248 12.54 -13.51 24.69
C ILE A 248 11.93 -14.40 25.78
N ILE A 249 10.67 -14.17 26.16
CA ILE A 249 9.95 -14.98 27.15
C ILE A 249 9.85 -16.43 26.65
N ARG A 250 9.47 -16.65 25.39
CA ARG A 250 9.40 -17.99 24.78
C ARG A 250 10.77 -18.68 24.79
N TYR A 251 11.83 -17.98 24.41
CA TYR A 251 13.20 -18.51 24.48
C TYR A 251 13.61 -18.90 25.92
N HIS A 252 13.23 -18.10 26.92
CA HIS A 252 13.52 -18.39 28.32
C HIS A 252 12.67 -19.55 28.88
N ILE A 253 11.42 -19.70 28.44
CA ILE A 253 10.57 -20.85 28.77
C ILE A 253 11.14 -22.13 28.14
N GLU A 254 11.54 -22.08 26.87
CA GLU A 254 12.13 -23.21 26.14
C GLU A 254 13.48 -23.63 26.75
N ILE A 255 14.33 -22.70 27.20
CA ILE A 255 15.54 -23.01 27.98
C ILE A 255 15.22 -23.52 29.38
N GLY A 256 14.20 -22.97 30.05
CA GLY A 256 13.74 -23.42 31.36
C GLY A 256 13.17 -24.86 31.33
N GLU A 257 12.53 -25.25 30.23
CA GLU A 257 12.08 -26.61 29.97
C GLU A 257 13.22 -27.53 29.50
N GLY A 258 14.17 -27.02 28.71
CA GLY A 258 15.40 -27.72 28.35
C GLY A 258 16.26 -28.06 29.58
N LYS A 259 16.40 -27.13 30.53
CA LYS A 259 17.11 -27.38 31.80
C LYS A 259 16.36 -28.35 32.72
N ARG A 260 15.03 -28.33 32.74
CA ARG A 260 14.20 -29.33 33.46
C ARG A 260 14.32 -30.74 32.88
N LYS A 261 14.60 -30.89 31.58
CA LYS A 261 14.86 -32.21 30.95
C LYS A 261 16.27 -32.75 31.22
N TYR A 262 17.26 -31.91 31.55
CA TYR A 262 18.64 -32.35 31.81
C TYR A 262 19.03 -32.47 33.30
N SER A 263 18.19 -32.02 34.26
CA SER A 263 18.48 -32.21 35.71
C SER A 263 17.83 -33.45 36.33
N GLY A 264 17.33 -34.39 35.52
CA GLY A 264 16.67 -35.63 35.96
C GLY A 264 17.60 -36.79 36.30
N ARG A 265 18.82 -36.57 36.83
CA ARG A 265 19.61 -37.65 37.45
C ARG A 265 19.45 -37.62 38.96
N LYS A 266 18.84 -38.71 39.45
CA LYS A 266 18.63 -39.10 40.85
C LYS A 266 19.81 -38.73 41.76
N VAL A 267 19.50 -38.04 42.86
CA VAL A 267 20.21 -38.23 44.13
C VAL A 267 19.16 -38.57 45.18
N CYS A 268 19.34 -39.74 45.80
CA CYS A 268 18.52 -40.28 46.87
C CYS A 268 18.83 -39.59 48.21
N GLY A 269 17.79 -39.41 49.04
CA GLY A 269 17.89 -39.50 50.51
C GLY A 269 17.94 -38.19 51.31
N GLY A 270 16.94 -38.01 52.19
CA GLY A 270 17.13 -37.35 53.50
C GLY A 270 16.42 -36.02 53.77
N TYR A 271 15.26 -36.11 54.46
CA TYR A 271 14.66 -35.16 55.42
C TYR A 271 14.28 -33.70 55.01
N ALA A 272 12.97 -33.52 54.83
CA ALA A 272 12.05 -32.43 55.22
C ALA A 272 12.51 -30.96 55.37
N CYS A 273 11.80 -30.04 54.68
CA CYS A 273 10.93 -29.06 55.36
C CYS A 273 9.90 -28.42 54.41
N LEU A 274 8.65 -28.32 54.90
CA LEU A 274 7.46 -27.84 54.21
C LEU A 274 7.36 -26.30 54.26
N VAL A 275 7.11 -25.64 53.14
CA VAL A 275 6.40 -24.35 53.09
C VAL A 275 5.40 -24.37 51.94
N ARG A 276 4.10 -24.35 52.27
CA ARG A 276 2.98 -24.28 51.33
C ARG A 276 2.77 -22.84 50.82
N PRO A 277 2.41 -22.64 49.53
CA PRO A 277 1.86 -21.37 49.06
C PRO A 277 0.39 -21.18 49.48
N PRO A 278 -0.09 -19.92 49.60
CA PRO A 278 -1.41 -19.58 50.15
C PRO A 278 -2.58 -19.87 49.18
N PRO A 279 -3.82 -20.01 49.70
CA PRO A 279 -4.99 -20.44 48.93
C PRO A 279 -5.65 -19.29 48.14
N ARG A 280 -6.34 -19.67 47.05
CA ARG A 280 -7.15 -18.78 46.20
C ARG A 280 -8.41 -18.28 46.92
N PRO A 281 -8.91 -17.07 46.60
CA PRO A 281 -10.15 -16.54 47.17
C PRO A 281 -11.40 -17.26 46.60
N PRO A 282 -12.49 -17.36 47.39
CA PRO A 282 -13.71 -18.08 47.01
C PRO A 282 -14.67 -17.25 46.14
N PRO A 283 -15.62 -17.89 45.44
CA PRO A 283 -16.67 -17.21 44.68
C PRO A 283 -17.76 -16.65 45.60
N ALA A 284 -18.28 -15.46 45.27
CA ALA A 284 -19.36 -14.84 46.02
C ALA A 284 -20.72 -15.51 45.73
N THR A 285 -21.30 -16.07 46.78
CA THR A 285 -22.63 -16.72 46.81
C THR A 285 -23.75 -15.68 46.86
N GLN A 286 -24.82 -15.95 46.11
CA GLN A 286 -26.10 -15.27 46.23
C GLN A 286 -26.72 -15.51 47.62
N ALA A 287 -27.21 -14.44 48.26
CA ALA A 287 -28.13 -14.53 49.38
C ALA A 287 -29.32 -13.62 49.09
N GLY A 288 -30.51 -14.22 49.02
CA GLY A 288 -31.77 -13.50 48.94
C GLY A 288 -32.29 -13.13 50.33
N THR A 289 -33.07 -12.06 50.37
CA THR A 289 -34.01 -11.77 51.44
C THR A 289 -35.34 -11.33 50.83
N GLN A 290 -36.40 -12.06 51.21
CA GLN A 290 -37.83 -11.75 51.08
C GLN A 290 -38.10 -10.35 51.70
N GLY A 291 -39.08 -9.52 51.35
CA GLY A 291 -40.37 -9.67 50.67
C GLY A 291 -41.41 -8.90 51.51
N HIS A 292 -42.03 -7.84 50.98
CA HIS A 292 -43.28 -7.29 51.53
C HIS A 292 -44.17 -6.65 50.44
N ARG A 293 -45.44 -7.03 50.50
CA ARG A 293 -46.61 -6.74 49.63
C ARG A 293 -46.92 -5.25 49.40
N ALA A 294 -47.42 -4.93 48.20
CA ALA A 294 -48.59 -4.04 47.98
C ALA A 294 -49.20 -4.29 46.57
N GLY A 295 -50.54 -4.25 46.49
CA GLY A 295 -51.38 -4.69 45.35
C GLY A 295 -51.48 -3.74 44.14
N PRO A 296 -52.39 -4.03 43.18
CA PRO A 296 -52.31 -3.58 41.79
C PRO A 296 -53.02 -2.24 41.53
N ARG A 297 -52.47 -1.40 40.66
CA ARG A 297 -53.13 -0.20 40.08
C ARG A 297 -52.45 0.24 38.76
N PRO A 298 -53.11 1.03 37.89
CA PRO A 298 -53.58 0.58 36.58
C PRO A 298 -52.76 1.13 35.40
N SER A 299 -52.94 0.50 34.24
CA SER A 299 -52.35 0.87 32.95
C SER A 299 -52.79 2.26 32.46
N PRO A 300 -51.91 3.08 31.86
CA PRO A 300 -52.30 4.33 31.23
C PRO A 300 -52.95 4.12 29.86
N PRO A 301 -53.82 5.05 29.41
CA PRO A 301 -54.70 4.85 28.25
C PRO A 301 -53.97 5.03 26.91
N ARG A 302 -54.38 4.24 25.91
CA ARG A 302 -54.03 4.44 24.50
C ARG A 302 -54.77 5.68 23.95
N PRO A 303 -54.13 6.56 23.17
CA PRO A 303 -54.85 7.61 22.47
C PRO A 303 -55.54 7.06 21.20
N ARG A 304 -56.78 7.51 20.97
CA ARG A 304 -57.55 7.31 19.73
C ARG A 304 -57.27 8.43 18.72
N PRO A 305 -57.47 8.19 17.41
CA PRO A 305 -57.03 9.09 16.35
C PRO A 305 -58.07 10.18 16.05
N GLN A 306 -57.63 11.40 15.79
CA GLN A 306 -58.44 12.45 15.16
C GLN A 306 -57.58 13.29 14.20
N GLY A 307 -58.06 13.39 12.95
CA GLY A 307 -58.03 14.61 12.13
C GLY A 307 -56.74 14.98 11.38
N ALA A 308 -56.79 14.87 10.06
CA ALA A 308 -55.93 15.55 9.07
C ALA A 308 -55.96 17.09 9.27
N ASP A 309 -55.03 17.94 8.83
CA ASP A 309 -54.24 18.04 7.59
C ASP A 309 -53.29 19.30 7.74
N PRO A 310 -52.52 19.77 6.74
CA PRO A 310 -51.35 19.23 6.04
C PRO A 310 -50.09 20.14 6.25
N LEU A 311 -49.00 19.87 5.52
CA LEU A 311 -47.75 20.66 5.38
C LEU A 311 -46.58 20.26 6.30
N LEU A 312 -46.08 19.04 6.10
CA LEU A 312 -44.65 18.76 6.25
C LEU A 312 -44.06 18.56 4.86
N PRO A 313 -42.95 19.25 4.49
CA PRO A 313 -42.24 18.91 3.28
C PRO A 313 -41.62 17.52 3.48
N VAL A 314 -42.05 16.57 2.64
CA VAL A 314 -41.37 15.29 2.48
C VAL A 314 -39.94 15.59 2.06
N LEU A 315 -38.98 15.42 2.97
CA LEU A 315 -37.56 15.41 2.64
C LEU A 315 -37.34 14.28 1.63
N PRO A 316 -36.87 14.57 0.40
CA PRO A 316 -36.60 13.51 -0.56
C PRO A 316 -35.46 12.63 -0.01
N SER A 317 -35.71 11.33 0.14
CA SER A 317 -34.72 10.32 0.53
C SER A 317 -33.69 10.02 -0.57
N HIS A 318 -33.27 11.03 -1.33
CA HIS A 318 -32.40 10.88 -2.49
C HIS A 318 -31.39 12.03 -2.62
N VAL A 319 -30.51 12.27 -1.64
CA VAL A 319 -29.12 12.71 -1.91
C VAL A 319 -28.21 12.30 -0.74
N LEU A 320 -27.98 11.01 -0.57
CA LEU A 320 -26.65 10.56 -0.14
C LEU A 320 -26.08 9.88 -1.37
N HIS A 321 -25.42 10.67 -2.22
CA HIS A 321 -24.55 10.10 -3.24
C HIS A 321 -23.61 9.16 -2.48
N ARG A 322 -23.74 7.84 -2.71
CA ARG A 322 -22.72 6.90 -2.26
C ARG A 322 -21.39 7.45 -2.76
N PRO A 323 -20.40 7.70 -1.89
CA PRO A 323 -19.11 8.17 -2.34
C PRO A 323 -18.59 7.21 -3.41
N PRO A 324 -17.92 7.71 -4.47
CA PRO A 324 -17.40 6.86 -5.53
C PRO A 324 -16.57 5.75 -4.88
N ARG A 325 -17.02 4.50 -5.05
CA ARG A 325 -16.25 3.33 -4.63
C ARG A 325 -15.05 3.24 -5.54
N ARG A 326 -13.87 2.97 -4.97
CA ARG A 326 -12.64 2.68 -5.74
C ARG A 326 -12.97 1.64 -6.80
N ARG A 327 -12.73 2.00 -8.06
CA ARG A 327 -12.59 1.05 -9.16
C ARG A 327 -11.13 1.13 -9.56
N PHE A 328 -10.29 0.33 -8.91
CA PHE A 328 -8.87 0.29 -9.23
C PHE A 328 -8.63 0.11 -10.71
N ALA A 329 -7.45 0.55 -11.13
CA ALA A 329 -6.76 0.11 -12.34
C ALA A 329 -7.15 -1.32 -12.70
N VAL A 330 -8.12 -1.47 -13.61
CA VAL A 330 -8.42 -2.75 -14.22
C VAL A 330 -7.20 -3.01 -15.08
N ARG A 331 -6.27 -3.84 -14.59
CA ARG A 331 -5.21 -4.36 -15.43
C ARG A 331 -5.88 -4.90 -16.69
N ARG A 332 -5.38 -4.48 -17.86
CA ARG A 332 -5.96 -4.90 -19.13
C ARG A 332 -5.19 -6.11 -19.59
N PRO A 333 -5.86 -7.19 -20.01
CA PRO A 333 -5.16 -8.34 -20.55
C PRO A 333 -4.39 -7.92 -21.81
N LEU A 334 -3.15 -8.40 -21.99
CA LEU A 334 -2.57 -8.40 -23.33
C LEU A 334 -3.34 -9.43 -24.17
N VAL A 335 -4.02 -8.96 -25.19
CA VAL A 335 -4.61 -9.85 -26.19
C VAL A 335 -3.50 -10.20 -27.17
N LEU A 336 -2.95 -11.41 -27.04
CA LEU A 336 -2.00 -11.98 -28.01
C LEU A 336 -2.79 -12.38 -29.26
N LEU A 337 -2.90 -11.46 -30.22
CA LEU A 337 -3.53 -11.76 -31.52
C LEU A 337 -2.62 -12.72 -32.32
N PRO A 338 -3.16 -13.83 -32.86
CA PRO A 338 -2.42 -14.67 -33.79
C PRO A 338 -2.12 -13.87 -35.06
N GLY A 339 -0.85 -13.53 -35.30
CA GLY A 339 -0.40 -13.01 -36.59
C GLY A 339 0.25 -11.63 -36.64
N ALA A 340 0.57 -10.99 -35.51
CA ALA A 340 1.27 -9.70 -35.52
C ALA A 340 2.49 -9.68 -34.59
N LEU A 341 3.58 -10.34 -34.99
CA LEU A 341 4.91 -9.88 -34.61
C LEU A 341 5.29 -8.76 -35.60
N PRO A 342 5.33 -7.48 -35.21
CA PRO A 342 5.95 -6.48 -36.07
C PRO A 342 7.45 -6.82 -36.18
N PRO A 343 8.07 -6.64 -37.36
CA PRO A 343 9.52 -6.80 -37.47
C PRO A 343 10.19 -5.83 -36.51
N VAL A 344 11.22 -6.29 -35.81
CA VAL A 344 12.12 -5.49 -34.97
C VAL A 344 12.73 -4.39 -35.84
N GLY A 345 12.03 -3.25 -35.90
CA GLY A 345 12.37 -2.08 -36.68
C GLY A 345 13.02 -1.05 -35.78
N ARG A 346 14.32 -0.84 -35.97
CA ARG A 346 15.10 0.28 -35.41
C ARG A 346 14.31 1.59 -35.53
N ARG A 347 13.96 2.22 -34.40
CA ARG A 347 13.63 3.65 -34.39
C ARG A 347 14.93 4.44 -34.53
N VAL A 348 15.14 5.05 -35.70
CA VAL A 348 16.18 6.06 -35.92
C VAL A 348 15.52 7.43 -35.84
N ALA A 349 15.99 8.27 -34.91
CA ALA A 349 15.65 9.70 -34.81
C ALA A 349 16.54 10.53 -35.76
N PRO A 350 16.18 11.80 -36.08
CA PRO A 350 16.49 12.40 -37.38
C PRO A 350 17.85 13.11 -37.46
N HIS A 351 18.43 12.98 -38.67
CA HIS A 351 19.40 13.80 -39.39
C HIS A 351 20.14 14.97 -38.70
N HIS A 352 21.47 14.83 -38.63
CA HIS A 352 22.41 15.94 -38.88
C HIS A 352 23.37 15.59 -40.02
N ARG A 353 23.66 16.59 -40.88
CA ARG A 353 24.39 16.52 -42.16
C ARG A 353 25.92 16.50 -41.98
N LEU A 354 26.60 15.81 -42.92
CA LEU A 354 27.87 16.10 -43.65
C LEU A 354 28.76 14.83 -43.79
N PRO A 355 29.71 14.76 -44.75
CA PRO A 355 29.69 15.01 -46.21
C PRO A 355 30.11 13.74 -47.02
N PRO A 356 30.14 13.75 -48.37
CA PRO A 356 30.27 12.54 -49.18
C PRO A 356 31.74 12.19 -49.43
N HIS A 357 32.03 10.91 -49.64
CA HIS A 357 33.02 10.34 -50.58
C HIS A 357 33.40 8.93 -50.09
N LEU A 358 32.97 7.90 -50.81
CA LEU A 358 33.77 6.74 -51.25
C LEU A 358 32.87 5.73 -52.00
N HIS A 359 33.42 5.21 -53.10
CA HIS A 359 32.79 4.41 -54.15
C HIS A 359 32.27 3.02 -53.69
N PRO A 360 31.34 2.40 -54.45
CA PRO A 360 30.60 1.22 -54.03
C PRO A 360 31.36 -0.09 -54.28
N LEU A 361 31.51 -0.92 -53.24
CA LEU A 361 31.81 -2.33 -53.39
C LEU A 361 30.52 -3.06 -53.79
N GLN A 362 30.53 -3.64 -54.98
CA GLN A 362 29.47 -4.50 -55.50
C GLN A 362 29.36 -5.76 -54.63
N HIS A 363 28.27 -5.88 -53.87
CA HIS A 363 27.83 -7.17 -53.33
C HIS A 363 26.98 -7.89 -54.39
N PRO A 364 27.09 -9.23 -54.54
CA PRO A 364 26.32 -9.95 -55.54
C PRO A 364 24.83 -9.89 -55.24
N LEU A 365 24.03 -9.62 -56.28
CA LEU A 365 22.57 -9.68 -56.27
C LEU A 365 22.12 -11.04 -55.69
N ARG A 366 21.40 -11.00 -54.56
CA ARG A 366 20.73 -12.18 -54.00
C ARG A 366 19.59 -12.60 -54.94
N ASP A 367 19.71 -13.82 -55.44
CA ASP A 367 18.68 -14.57 -56.16
C ASP A 367 17.34 -14.61 -55.38
N PRO A 368 16.20 -14.18 -55.96
CA PRO A 368 14.90 -14.17 -55.30
C PRO A 368 14.30 -15.56 -55.03
N HIS A 369 14.90 -16.65 -55.53
CA HIS A 369 14.32 -18.00 -55.45
C HIS A 369 14.98 -18.96 -54.46
N ARG A 370 15.92 -18.51 -53.61
CA ARG A 370 16.30 -19.31 -52.44
C ARG A 370 15.17 -19.30 -51.40
N ARG A 371 14.26 -20.28 -51.51
CA ARG A 371 13.42 -20.69 -50.38
C ARG A 371 14.36 -20.97 -49.21
N HIS A 372 14.30 -20.13 -48.17
CA HIS A 372 14.86 -20.48 -46.88
C HIS A 372 14.28 -21.86 -46.50
N PRO A 373 15.09 -22.82 -46.03
CA PRO A 373 14.52 -24.07 -45.51
C PRO A 373 13.49 -23.70 -44.44
N PRO A 374 12.35 -24.41 -44.38
CA PRO A 374 11.38 -24.17 -43.30
C PRO A 374 12.15 -24.23 -41.98
N ARG A 375 11.99 -23.20 -41.13
CA ARG A 375 12.52 -23.24 -39.76
C ARG A 375 12.05 -24.57 -39.18
N ALA A 376 12.99 -25.44 -38.81
CA ALA A 376 12.64 -26.61 -38.04
C ALA A 376 11.84 -26.12 -36.83
N HIS A 377 10.62 -26.62 -36.68
CA HIS A 377 9.86 -26.41 -35.45
C HIS A 377 10.55 -27.27 -34.41
N ASN A 378 11.38 -26.62 -33.58
CA ASN A 378 12.19 -27.29 -32.57
C ASN A 378 11.33 -27.74 -31.38
N GLY A 379 10.06 -27.33 -31.36
CA GLY A 379 9.12 -27.62 -30.28
C GLY A 379 9.42 -26.85 -29.00
N ASP A 380 10.27 -25.82 -29.10
CA ASP A 380 10.71 -24.95 -28.01
C ASP A 380 9.66 -23.85 -27.70
N LEU A 381 9.89 -23.01 -26.70
CA LEU A 381 8.99 -21.89 -26.36
C LEU A 381 8.83 -20.84 -27.48
N GLY A 382 9.67 -20.86 -28.52
CA GLY A 382 9.52 -20.06 -29.73
C GLY A 382 8.46 -20.58 -30.71
N ASP A 383 8.01 -21.83 -30.53
CA ASP A 383 7.08 -22.54 -31.42
C ASP A 383 5.71 -22.81 -30.74
N LEU A 384 5.14 -21.81 -30.07
CA LEU A 384 3.77 -21.93 -29.52
C LEU A 384 2.73 -22.00 -30.65
N SER A 385 1.87 -23.02 -30.61
CA SER A 385 0.77 -23.15 -31.56
C SER A 385 -0.29 -22.05 -31.35
N PRO A 386 -1.09 -21.70 -32.37
CA PRO A 386 -2.17 -20.73 -32.23
C PRO A 386 -3.17 -21.09 -31.11
N ALA A 387 -3.46 -22.38 -30.92
CA ALA A 387 -4.32 -22.86 -29.84
C ALA A 387 -3.69 -22.64 -28.46
N GLN A 388 -2.37 -22.87 -28.32
CA GLN A 388 -1.65 -22.57 -27.08
C GLN A 388 -1.64 -21.07 -26.78
N LEU A 389 -1.37 -20.22 -27.79
CA LEU A 389 -1.39 -18.77 -27.64
C LEU A 389 -2.77 -18.25 -27.20
N GLN A 390 -3.84 -18.78 -27.79
CA GLN A 390 -5.20 -18.45 -27.39
C GLN A 390 -5.45 -18.82 -25.92
N ARG A 391 -5.12 -20.05 -25.50
CA ARG A 391 -5.30 -20.48 -24.10
C ARG A 391 -4.45 -19.67 -23.13
N VAL A 392 -3.23 -19.27 -23.50
CA VAL A 392 -2.38 -18.38 -22.69
C VAL A 392 -3.03 -16.99 -22.56
N SER A 393 -3.59 -16.44 -23.63
CA SER A 393 -4.28 -15.15 -23.59
C SER A 393 -5.54 -15.19 -22.73
N GLU A 394 -6.33 -16.26 -22.84
CA GLU A 394 -7.50 -16.49 -21.97
C GLU A 394 -7.11 -16.61 -20.49
N LEU A 395 -6.06 -17.37 -20.19
CA LEU A 395 -5.50 -17.50 -18.84
C LEU A 395 -5.00 -16.16 -18.30
N GLN A 396 -4.37 -15.34 -19.14
CA GLN A 396 -3.95 -14.00 -18.75
C GLN A 396 -5.16 -13.14 -18.39
N CYS A 397 -6.22 -13.14 -19.19
CA CYS A 397 -7.45 -12.39 -18.89
C CYS A 397 -8.04 -12.78 -17.53
N GLN A 398 -8.10 -14.08 -17.24
CA GLN A 398 -8.60 -14.60 -15.97
C GLN A 398 -7.71 -14.20 -14.80
N THR A 399 -6.38 -14.39 -14.94
CA THR A 399 -5.41 -14.04 -13.91
C THR A 399 -5.50 -12.54 -13.58
N VAL A 400 -5.54 -11.70 -14.60
CA VAL A 400 -5.72 -10.25 -14.48
C VAL A 400 -7.03 -9.88 -13.77
N GLY A 401 -8.11 -10.60 -14.05
CA GLY A 401 -9.39 -10.44 -13.35
C GLY A 401 -9.26 -10.71 -11.84
N GLU A 402 -8.70 -11.87 -11.47
CA GLU A 402 -8.47 -12.25 -10.07
C GLU A 402 -7.47 -11.29 -9.37
N GLU A 403 -6.42 -10.81 -10.05
CA GLU A 403 -5.50 -9.81 -9.51
C GLU A 403 -6.21 -8.49 -9.17
N ASN A 404 -7.15 -8.05 -10.01
CA ASN A 404 -7.94 -6.85 -9.75
C ASN A 404 -8.86 -7.04 -8.52
N GLU A 405 -9.42 -8.23 -8.32
CA GLU A 405 -10.22 -8.55 -7.12
C GLU A 405 -9.37 -8.52 -5.84
N ILE A 406 -8.19 -9.15 -5.86
CA ILE A 406 -7.24 -9.14 -4.73
C ILE A 406 -6.82 -7.70 -4.40
N THR A 407 -6.58 -6.88 -5.43
CA THR A 407 -6.24 -5.46 -5.26
C THR A 407 -7.40 -4.68 -4.62
N ALA A 408 -8.65 -4.99 -4.99
CA ALA A 408 -9.82 -4.37 -4.36
C ALA A 408 -9.93 -4.74 -2.88
N GLU A 409 -9.68 -5.99 -2.49
CA GLU A 409 -9.68 -6.41 -1.08
C GLU A 409 -8.57 -5.75 -0.26
N LEU A 410 -7.35 -5.66 -0.80
CA LEU A 410 -6.24 -4.94 -0.15
C LEU A 410 -6.63 -3.48 0.15
N SER A 411 -7.39 -2.86 -0.74
CA SER A 411 -7.89 -1.51 -0.51
C SER A 411 -8.90 -1.40 0.62
N GLU A 412 -9.76 -2.39 0.80
CA GLU A 412 -10.69 -2.40 1.93
C GLU A 412 -9.93 -2.50 3.25
N CYS A 413 -8.77 -3.16 3.24
CA CYS A 413 -7.84 -3.15 4.36
C CYS A 413 -7.34 -1.74 4.70
N PHE A 414 -6.98 -0.95 3.68
CA PHE A 414 -6.66 0.48 3.84
C PHE A 414 -7.87 1.30 4.25
N ASN A 415 -9.08 0.81 3.99
CA ASN A 415 -10.31 1.47 4.37
C ASN A 415 -10.58 1.41 5.87
N SER A 416 -10.26 0.29 6.51
CA SER A 416 -10.42 0.09 7.95
C SER A 416 -9.63 1.07 8.80
N VAL A 417 -8.47 1.55 8.30
CA VAL A 417 -7.59 2.47 9.03
C VAL A 417 -8.21 3.87 9.21
N SER A 418 -9.09 4.34 8.32
CA SER A 418 -9.72 5.65 8.53
C SER A 418 -10.68 5.68 9.73
N GLY A 419 -11.15 4.52 10.22
CA GLY A 419 -11.97 4.39 11.42
C GLY A 419 -11.21 4.63 12.74
N LEU A 420 -9.90 4.86 12.67
CA LEU A 420 -9.02 5.00 13.83
C LEU A 420 -9.34 6.17 14.76
N VAL A 421 -9.92 7.25 14.24
CA VAL A 421 -10.20 8.45 15.05
C VAL A 421 -11.53 8.30 15.84
N GLY A 422 -12.28 7.21 15.63
CA GLY A 422 -13.62 6.98 16.21
C GLY A 422 -13.81 5.69 17.03
N ALA A 423 -12.73 5.07 17.53
CA ALA A 423 -12.73 3.92 18.45
C ALA A 423 -12.99 2.51 17.88
N VAL A 424 -12.87 2.25 16.57
CA VAL A 424 -13.04 0.89 15.99
C VAL A 424 -11.90 0.55 15.03
N PHE A 425 -10.68 0.46 15.54
CA PHE A 425 -9.61 -0.26 14.84
C PHE A 425 -9.25 -1.47 15.66
N ASP A 426 -9.47 -2.65 15.09
CA ASP A 426 -8.91 -3.89 15.60
C ASP A 426 -7.67 -4.23 14.75
N PRO A 427 -6.44 -4.01 15.27
CA PRO A 427 -5.23 -4.41 14.58
C PRO A 427 -5.21 -5.90 14.25
N VAL A 428 -5.88 -6.73 15.03
CA VAL A 428 -5.92 -8.19 14.84
C VAL A 428 -6.78 -8.53 13.62
N GLU A 429 -7.97 -7.95 13.50
CA GLU A 429 -8.84 -8.13 12.33
C GLU A 429 -8.16 -7.67 11.04
N ASN A 430 -7.46 -6.53 11.08
CA ASN A 430 -6.75 -6.00 9.91
C ASN A 430 -5.61 -6.95 9.46
N VAL A 431 -4.82 -7.46 10.42
CA VAL A 431 -3.77 -8.45 10.14
C VAL A 431 -4.35 -9.73 9.52
N GLU A 432 -5.51 -10.17 10.00
CA GLU A 432 -6.21 -11.34 9.47
C GLU A 432 -6.69 -11.11 8.02
N ARG A 433 -7.23 -9.93 7.71
CA ARG A 433 -7.58 -9.56 6.33
C ARG A 433 -6.35 -9.53 5.41
N LEU A 434 -5.23 -8.95 5.86
CA LEU A 434 -3.97 -8.95 5.09
C LEU A 434 -3.46 -10.37 4.85
N ARG A 435 -3.58 -11.27 5.82
CA ARG A 435 -3.22 -12.69 5.66
C ARG A 435 -4.00 -13.33 4.52
N ASN A 436 -5.31 -13.13 4.48
CA ASN A 436 -6.18 -13.68 3.43
C ASN A 436 -5.82 -13.12 2.04
N VAL A 437 -5.51 -11.82 1.94
CA VAL A 437 -5.06 -11.20 0.68
C VAL A 437 -3.76 -11.86 0.19
N VAL A 438 -2.79 -12.09 1.08
CA VAL A 438 -1.53 -12.75 0.73
C VAL A 438 -1.77 -14.19 0.29
N GLU A 439 -2.59 -14.95 1.01
CA GLU A 439 -2.92 -16.34 0.68
C GLU A 439 -3.62 -16.44 -0.69
N ARG A 440 -4.58 -15.56 -0.99
CA ARG A 440 -5.21 -15.51 -2.31
C ARG A 440 -4.21 -15.20 -3.42
N ALA A 441 -3.29 -14.26 -3.19
CA ALA A 441 -2.26 -13.91 -4.16
C ALA A 441 -1.28 -15.07 -4.41
N GLU A 442 -0.90 -15.82 -3.37
CA GLU A 442 -0.05 -17.01 -3.50
C GLU A 442 -0.75 -18.14 -4.24
N ASN A 443 -2.02 -18.40 -3.92
CA ASN A 443 -2.83 -19.39 -4.62
C ASN A 443 -3.03 -19.03 -6.10
N LEU A 444 -3.25 -17.75 -6.42
CA LEU A 444 -3.35 -17.29 -7.80
C LEU A 444 -2.03 -17.53 -8.55
N ARG A 445 -0.89 -17.11 -7.99
CA ARG A 445 0.44 -17.34 -8.61
C ARG A 445 0.69 -18.83 -8.87
N PHE A 446 0.38 -19.68 -7.90
CA PHE A 446 0.55 -21.13 -8.02
C PHE A 446 -0.32 -21.70 -9.15
N ARG A 447 -1.63 -21.39 -9.13
CA ARG A 447 -2.58 -21.83 -10.15
C ARG A 447 -2.18 -21.33 -11.55
N THR A 448 -1.76 -20.08 -11.69
CA THR A 448 -1.32 -19.54 -12.98
C THR A 448 -0.11 -20.31 -13.53
N ILE A 449 0.90 -20.61 -12.71
CA ILE A 449 2.06 -21.41 -13.14
C ILE A 449 1.64 -22.81 -13.57
N CYS A 450 0.79 -23.49 -12.79
CA CYS A 450 0.27 -24.82 -13.14
C CYS A 450 -0.51 -24.80 -14.46
N SER A 451 -1.42 -23.85 -14.63
CA SER A 451 -2.22 -23.71 -15.85
C SER A 451 -1.35 -23.43 -17.09
N VAL A 452 -0.27 -22.65 -16.97
CA VAL A 452 0.68 -22.47 -18.08
C VAL A 452 1.34 -23.81 -18.43
N VAL A 453 1.82 -24.55 -17.44
CA VAL A 453 2.45 -25.87 -17.65
C VAL A 453 1.49 -26.85 -18.35
N GLU A 454 0.19 -26.81 -18.04
CA GLU A 454 -0.85 -27.64 -18.69
C GLU A 454 -1.15 -27.25 -20.15
N ILE A 455 -0.86 -26.01 -20.55
CA ILE A 455 -1.01 -25.55 -21.94
C ILE A 455 0.20 -25.97 -22.79
N LEU A 456 1.37 -26.05 -22.17
CA LEU A 456 2.64 -26.31 -22.83
C LEU A 456 2.88 -27.81 -23.04
N ASN A 457 3.68 -28.15 -24.07
CA ASN A 457 4.22 -29.51 -24.17
C ASN A 457 5.31 -29.73 -23.09
N PRO A 458 5.74 -30.98 -22.79
CA PRO A 458 6.72 -31.24 -21.74
C PRO A 458 8.05 -30.49 -21.89
N GLN A 459 8.55 -30.32 -23.11
CA GLN A 459 9.78 -29.57 -23.37
C GLN A 459 9.59 -28.07 -23.10
N GLN A 460 8.53 -27.47 -23.65
CA GLN A 460 8.14 -26.08 -23.43
C GLN A 460 7.91 -25.78 -21.95
N ALA A 461 7.26 -26.71 -21.23
CA ALA A 461 7.02 -26.58 -19.79
C ALA A 461 8.33 -26.55 -18.99
N VAL A 462 9.30 -27.42 -19.32
CA VAL A 462 10.62 -27.40 -18.69
C VAL A 462 11.34 -26.07 -18.97
N GLU A 463 11.36 -25.63 -20.22
CA GLU A 463 11.96 -24.34 -20.60
C GLU A 463 11.29 -23.16 -19.86
N PHE A 464 9.96 -23.18 -19.72
CA PHE A 464 9.21 -22.17 -19.00
C PHE A 464 9.56 -22.15 -17.51
N LEU A 465 9.59 -23.32 -16.86
CA LEU A 465 9.95 -23.42 -15.45
C LEU A 465 11.40 -22.97 -15.18
N VAL A 466 12.33 -23.30 -16.08
CA VAL A 466 13.70 -22.79 -16.02
C VAL A 466 13.70 -21.26 -16.10
N ALA A 467 13.00 -20.66 -17.06
CA ALA A 467 12.90 -19.21 -17.19
C ALA A 467 12.29 -18.54 -15.94
N VAL A 468 11.24 -19.13 -15.35
CA VAL A 468 10.62 -18.64 -14.11
C VAL A 468 11.59 -18.72 -12.92
N MET A 469 12.34 -19.81 -12.79
CA MET A 469 13.34 -19.96 -11.72
C MET A 469 14.49 -18.96 -11.90
N GLU A 470 15.03 -18.85 -13.11
CA GLU A 470 16.08 -17.89 -13.44
C GLU A 470 15.63 -16.47 -13.13
N LEU A 471 14.41 -16.10 -13.51
CA LEU A 471 13.80 -14.82 -13.16
C LEU A 471 13.81 -14.58 -11.64
N GLN A 472 13.30 -15.53 -10.86
CA GLN A 472 13.22 -15.39 -9.39
C GLN A 472 14.60 -15.23 -8.75
N PHE A 473 15.54 -16.08 -9.12
CA PHE A 473 16.90 -16.00 -8.58
C PHE A 473 17.60 -14.73 -9.02
N TRP A 474 17.34 -14.27 -10.24
CA TRP A 474 18.00 -13.10 -10.80
C TRP A 474 17.45 -11.81 -10.18
N VAL A 475 16.12 -11.67 -10.02
CA VAL A 475 15.51 -10.55 -9.25
C VAL A 475 16.09 -10.48 -7.84
N ARG A 476 16.21 -11.63 -7.16
CA ARG A 476 16.79 -11.69 -5.82
C ARG A 476 18.29 -11.35 -5.81
N GLY A 477 19.06 -11.97 -6.69
CA GLY A 477 20.51 -11.80 -6.78
C GLY A 477 20.88 -10.36 -7.11
N MET A 478 20.16 -9.76 -8.06
CA MET A 478 20.24 -8.34 -8.36
C MET A 478 19.92 -7.47 -7.17
N GLY A 479 18.78 -7.68 -6.49
CA GLY A 479 18.40 -6.89 -5.33
C GLY A 479 19.53 -6.88 -4.31
N LEU A 480 20.11 -8.04 -4.01
CA LEU A 480 21.27 -8.16 -3.13
C LEU A 480 22.54 -7.50 -3.66
N CYS A 481 22.75 -7.45 -4.97
CA CYS A 481 23.89 -6.77 -5.60
C CYS A 481 23.71 -5.25 -5.63
N HIS A 482 22.50 -4.76 -5.91
CA HIS A 482 22.12 -3.36 -5.76
C HIS A 482 22.33 -2.92 -4.32
N ASP A 483 21.81 -3.71 -3.36
CA ASP A 483 21.94 -3.49 -1.92
C ASP A 483 23.40 -3.53 -1.44
N ARG A 484 24.23 -4.43 -1.97
CA ARG A 484 25.67 -4.48 -1.67
C ARG A 484 26.48 -3.40 -2.39
N GLY A 485 26.08 -2.99 -3.58
CA GLY A 485 26.62 -1.82 -4.29
C GLY A 485 26.42 -0.55 -3.47
N ARG A 486 25.30 -0.44 -2.75
CA ARG A 486 25.07 0.60 -1.74
C ARG A 486 26.10 0.54 -0.61
N GLU A 487 26.60 -0.64 -0.22
CA GLU A 487 27.64 -0.79 0.82
C GLU A 487 29.06 -0.53 0.29
N ASN A 488 29.34 -0.91 -0.96
CA ASN A 488 30.68 -0.87 -1.58
C ASN A 488 31.11 0.49 -2.14
N LEU A 489 30.19 1.46 -2.31
CA LEU A 489 30.54 2.87 -2.60
C LEU A 489 31.39 3.56 -1.49
N ARG A 490 31.71 2.84 -0.40
CA ARG A 490 32.71 3.24 0.61
C ARG A 490 34.17 3.01 0.18
N GLY A 491 34.46 2.17 -0.82
CA GLY A 491 35.83 1.76 -1.15
C GLY A 491 36.61 2.68 -2.10
N PHE A 492 35.96 3.64 -2.75
CA PHE A 492 36.56 4.45 -3.84
C PHE A 492 36.62 5.96 -3.57
N ARG A 493 36.56 6.37 -2.29
CA ARG A 493 36.90 7.74 -1.84
C ARG A 493 37.92 7.69 -0.71
N GLY A 494 39.02 7.01 -0.99
CA GLY A 494 40.16 6.87 -0.11
C GLY A 494 41.40 6.46 -0.89
N LEU A 495 41.68 7.17 -2.00
CA LEU A 495 42.98 7.30 -2.65
C LEU A 495 43.04 8.69 -3.28
#